data_AF-A0A7L5G0H7-F1
#
_entry.id   AF-A0A7L5G0H7-F1
#
_cell.length_a   1.000
_cell.length_b   1.000
_cell.length_c   1.000
_cell.angle_alpha   90.00
_cell.angle_beta   90.00
_cell.angle_gamma   90.00
#
_symmetry.space_group_name_H-M   'P 1'
#
loop_
_entity.id
_entity.type
_entity.pdbx_description
1 polymer ?
#
loop_
_entity_poly.entity_id
_entity_poly.type
_entity_poly.pdbx_seq_one_letter_code
_entity_poly.pdbx_strand_id
1 'polypeptide(L)'
;MPETDGIKFFTGYDYETRWGLLGEIIDKIIFRPLMIWATAWSFDCLKNWIEKGCHPKQAIKAQLSVLLVNISLGIVWIYQGLIPKLLFTDTGELEILRQLELFSGYEKTILTLIGIVEIIFGFILIFIHKKSIHYLNIFGLLLLAMGAVSSSVMIFTLPFNPFSLNISMITLSIIALLNFRFLPKASNCITNPKK
;
A
#
# COMPACT_ATOMS: atom_id res chain seq x y z
N MET A 1 26.35 6.83 -23.52
CA MET A 1 27.53 6.31 -24.23
C MET A 1 27.25 4.85 -24.57
N PRO A 2 27.46 4.41 -25.82
CA PRO A 2 27.42 3.00 -26.17
C PRO A 2 28.56 2.27 -25.41
N GLU A 3 28.22 1.24 -24.65
CA GLU A 3 29.12 0.27 -24.03
C GLU A 3 28.95 -1.07 -24.76
N THR A 4 29.86 -2.03 -24.53
CA THR A 4 29.86 -3.34 -25.20
C THR A 4 28.60 -4.17 -25.00
N ASP A 5 27.80 -3.88 -23.96
CA ASP A 5 26.58 -4.62 -23.59
C ASP A 5 25.31 -3.72 -23.57
N GLY A 6 25.37 -2.49 -24.10
CA GLY A 6 24.20 -1.62 -24.16
C GLY A 6 24.49 -0.11 -24.21
N ILE A 7 23.49 0.69 -23.84
CA ILE A 7 23.59 2.16 -23.83
C ILE A 7 23.47 2.65 -22.38
N LYS A 8 24.48 3.42 -21.94
CA LYS A 8 24.46 4.04 -20.63
C LYS A 8 24.05 5.51 -20.70
N PHE A 9 23.01 5.86 -19.96
CA PHE A 9 22.54 7.23 -19.81
C PHE A 9 23.06 7.81 -18.49
N PHE A 10 23.56 9.04 -18.53
CA PHE A 10 23.98 9.78 -17.36
C PHE A 10 23.38 11.18 -17.41
N THR A 11 23.05 11.71 -16.25
CA THR A 11 22.76 13.13 -16.09
C THR A 11 23.41 13.62 -14.80
N GLY A 12 23.83 14.87 -14.80
CA GLY A 12 24.34 15.57 -13.64
C GLY A 12 23.73 16.95 -13.62
N TYR A 13 23.24 17.37 -12.46
CA TYR A 13 22.76 18.72 -12.23
C TYR A 13 23.79 19.44 -11.37
N ASP A 14 24.26 20.57 -11.89
CA ASP A 14 25.09 21.50 -11.14
C ASP A 14 24.33 22.83 -11.03
N TYR A 15 24.04 23.27 -9.81
CA TYR A 15 23.32 24.51 -9.56
C TYR A 15 23.70 25.08 -8.19
N GLU A 16 23.60 26.41 -8.10
CA GLU A 16 23.88 27.18 -6.89
C GLU A 16 22.60 27.67 -6.22
N THR A 17 22.55 27.62 -4.90
CA THR A 17 21.40 28.05 -4.10
C THR A 17 21.49 29.55 -3.78
N ARG A 18 20.42 30.31 -4.07
CA ARG A 18 20.41 31.77 -3.92
C ARG A 18 20.20 32.29 -2.48
N TRP A 19 19.77 31.45 -1.53
CA TRP A 19 19.31 31.89 -0.17
C TRP A 19 20.33 31.70 0.96
N GLY A 20 21.63 31.72 0.65
CA GLY A 20 22.70 31.52 1.64
C GLY A 20 22.54 30.21 2.43
N LEU A 21 22.91 30.22 3.72
CA LEU A 21 22.94 29.04 4.61
C LEU A 21 21.59 28.29 4.72
N LEU A 22 20.46 29.01 4.80
CA LEU A 22 19.15 28.35 4.84
C LEU A 22 18.82 27.67 3.51
N GLY A 23 19.19 28.30 2.39
CA GLY A 23 19.08 27.71 1.07
C GLY A 23 19.87 26.42 0.95
N GLU A 24 21.13 26.42 1.42
CA GLU A 24 22.00 25.25 1.39
C GLU A 24 21.49 24.08 2.24
N ILE A 25 20.92 24.36 3.43
CA ILE A 25 20.37 23.32 4.31
C ILE A 25 19.16 22.66 3.66
N ILE A 26 18.19 23.46 3.17
CA ILE A 26 16.99 22.94 2.49
C ILE A 26 17.38 22.17 1.24
N ASP A 27 18.36 22.68 0.49
CA ASP A 27 18.87 22.05 -0.71
C ASP A 27 19.45 20.66 -0.44
N LYS A 28 20.29 20.56 0.59
CA LYS A 28 20.95 19.31 0.97
C LYS A 28 19.97 18.27 1.53
N ILE A 29 18.96 18.69 2.28
CA ILE A 29 18.02 17.78 2.96
C ILE A 29 16.85 17.38 2.04
N ILE A 30 16.35 18.30 1.22
CA ILE A 30 15.10 18.10 0.47
C ILE A 30 15.37 18.02 -1.03
N PHE A 31 15.92 19.09 -1.64
CA PHE A 31 15.97 19.19 -3.10
C PHE A 31 16.93 18.19 -3.74
N ARG A 32 18.16 18.05 -3.26
CA ARG A 32 19.13 17.10 -3.84
C ARG A 32 18.66 15.65 -3.74
N PRO A 33 18.21 15.14 -2.57
CA PRO A 33 17.66 13.78 -2.50
C PRO A 33 16.44 13.58 -3.40
N LEU A 34 15.53 14.56 -3.46
CA LEU A 34 14.34 14.50 -4.30
C LEU A 34 14.70 14.48 -5.80
N MET A 35 15.63 15.33 -6.24
CA MET A 35 16.09 15.40 -7.62
C MET A 35 16.78 14.10 -8.03
N ILE A 36 17.65 13.55 -7.18
CA ILE A 36 18.31 12.27 -7.43
C ILE A 36 17.26 11.16 -7.57
N TRP A 37 16.28 11.11 -6.65
CA TRP A 37 15.20 10.13 -6.69
C TRP A 37 14.33 10.28 -7.95
N ALA A 38 13.88 11.48 -8.27
CA ALA A 38 13.02 11.77 -9.41
C ALA A 38 13.71 11.47 -10.74
N THR A 39 15.02 11.73 -10.81
CA THR A 39 15.85 11.49 -11.98
C THR A 39 16.08 9.99 -12.18
N ALA A 40 16.42 9.26 -11.12
CA ALA A 40 16.53 7.80 -11.15
C ALA A 40 15.20 7.16 -11.58
N TRP A 41 14.07 7.64 -11.03
CA TRP A 41 12.74 7.20 -11.42
C TRP A 41 12.45 7.48 -12.91
N SER A 42 12.84 8.65 -13.41
CA SER A 42 12.65 9.03 -14.81
C SER A 42 13.49 8.17 -15.77
N PHE A 43 14.72 7.82 -15.38
CA PHE A 43 15.55 6.91 -16.16
C PHE A 43 15.06 5.48 -16.15
N ASP A 44 14.56 4.96 -15.03
CA ASP A 44 13.95 3.63 -15.02
C ASP A 44 12.67 3.60 -15.86
N CYS A 45 11.88 4.69 -15.86
CA CYS A 45 10.78 4.87 -16.81
C CYS A 45 11.25 4.82 -18.27
N LEU A 46 12.31 5.58 -18.61
CA LEU A 46 12.87 5.61 -19.97
C LEU A 46 13.38 4.23 -20.38
N LYS A 47 14.10 3.53 -19.50
CA LYS A 47 14.56 2.16 -19.68
C LYS A 47 13.40 1.22 -19.95
N ASN A 48 12.37 1.24 -19.10
CA ASN A 48 11.17 0.40 -19.27
C ASN A 48 10.43 0.72 -20.58
N TRP A 49 10.47 1.97 -21.05
CA TRP A 49 9.89 2.34 -22.33
C TRP A 49 10.67 1.76 -23.51
N ILE A 50 12.00 1.89 -23.49
CA ILE A 50 12.88 1.38 -24.56
C ILE A 50 12.91 -0.15 -24.59
N GLU A 51 13.03 -0.82 -23.43
CA GLU A 51 13.19 -2.28 -23.36
C GLU A 51 11.86 -3.04 -23.43
N LYS A 52 10.79 -2.48 -22.85
CA LYS A 52 9.50 -3.19 -22.68
C LYS A 52 8.34 -2.53 -23.41
N GLY A 53 8.56 -1.43 -24.13
CA GLY A 53 7.52 -0.67 -24.81
C GLY A 53 6.52 0.03 -23.86
N CYS A 54 6.83 0.12 -22.56
CA CYS A 54 5.94 0.71 -21.56
C CYS A 54 5.99 2.24 -21.61
N HIS A 55 4.97 2.88 -22.18
CA HIS A 55 4.93 4.34 -22.30
C HIS A 55 4.90 5.05 -20.92
N PRO A 56 5.60 6.18 -20.70
CA PRO A 56 5.64 6.87 -19.39
C PRO A 56 4.27 7.19 -18.77
N LYS A 57 3.28 7.52 -19.61
CA LYS A 57 1.88 7.71 -19.19
C LYS A 57 1.30 6.47 -18.47
N GLN A 58 1.71 5.25 -18.83
CA GLN A 58 1.26 4.02 -18.17
C GLN A 58 1.88 3.88 -16.78
N ALA A 59 3.17 4.21 -16.62
CA ALA A 59 3.83 4.21 -15.31
C ALA A 59 3.15 5.16 -14.31
N ILE A 60 2.82 6.38 -14.74
CA ILE A 60 2.11 7.36 -13.90
C ILE A 60 0.70 6.86 -13.54
N LYS A 61 -0.05 6.34 -14.51
CA LYS A 61 -1.38 5.76 -14.26
C LYS A 61 -1.33 4.58 -13.30
N ALA A 62 -0.35 3.71 -13.43
CA ALA A 62 -0.13 2.57 -12.55
C ALA A 62 0.21 3.03 -11.12
N GLN A 63 1.10 4.01 -10.98
CA GLN A 63 1.46 4.60 -9.67
C GLN A 63 0.24 5.21 -8.99
N LEU A 64 -0.55 6.01 -9.72
CA LEU A 64 -1.76 6.63 -9.20
C LEU A 64 -2.81 5.56 -8.82
N SER A 65 -2.98 4.54 -9.65
CA SER A 65 -3.91 3.43 -9.38
C SER A 65 -3.53 2.68 -8.10
N VAL A 66 -2.26 2.31 -7.93
CA VAL A 66 -1.78 1.61 -6.73
C VAL A 66 -1.93 2.50 -5.49
N LEU A 67 -1.60 3.79 -5.60
CA LEU A 67 -1.76 4.75 -4.50
C LEU A 67 -3.22 4.87 -4.04
N LEU A 68 -4.15 5.05 -4.98
CA LEU A 68 -5.58 5.16 -4.68
C LEU A 68 -6.11 3.86 -4.06
N VAL A 69 -5.73 2.71 -4.60
CA VAL A 69 -6.08 1.40 -4.01
C VAL A 69 -5.58 1.29 -2.57
N ASN A 70 -4.31 1.64 -2.31
CA ASN A 70 -3.71 1.53 -0.98
C ASN A 70 -4.38 2.44 0.03
N ILE A 71 -4.68 3.69 -0.36
CA ILE A 71 -5.43 4.63 0.47
C ILE A 71 -6.83 4.10 0.76
N SER A 72 -7.57 3.66 -0.26
CA SER A 72 -8.93 3.12 -0.08
C SER A 72 -8.94 1.89 0.83
N LEU A 73 -8.07 0.91 0.60
CA LEU A 73 -7.96 -0.27 1.44
C LEU A 73 -7.56 0.08 2.87
N GLY A 74 -6.59 0.98 3.03
CA GLY A 74 -6.14 1.42 4.34
C GLY A 74 -7.24 2.10 5.16
N ILE A 75 -8.01 2.98 4.53
CA ILE A 75 -9.17 3.63 5.17
C ILE A 75 -10.20 2.60 5.61
N VAL A 76 -10.51 1.60 4.76
CA VAL A 76 -11.50 0.55 5.10
C VAL A 76 -11.02 -0.27 6.30
N TRP A 77 -9.76 -0.70 6.33
CA TRP A 77 -9.21 -1.45 7.47
C TRP A 77 -9.16 -0.62 8.77
N ILE A 78 -8.76 0.66 8.68
CA ILE A 78 -8.77 1.55 9.84
C ILE A 78 -10.20 1.72 10.36
N TYR A 79 -11.17 1.92 9.48
CA TYR A 79 -12.57 2.05 9.87
C TYR A 79 -13.10 0.76 10.53
N GLN A 80 -12.83 -0.39 9.90
CA GLN A 80 -13.24 -1.70 10.41
C GLN A 80 -12.61 -2.03 11.76
N GLY A 81 -11.35 -1.65 12.00
CA GLY A 81 -10.71 -1.85 13.30
C GLY A 81 -11.17 -0.85 14.35
N LEU A 82 -11.36 0.42 13.98
CA LEU A 82 -11.66 1.48 14.95
C LEU A 82 -13.13 1.46 15.40
N ILE A 83 -14.07 1.37 14.46
CA ILE A 83 -15.48 1.62 14.75
C ILE A 83 -16.12 0.44 15.49
N PRO A 84 -16.21 -0.78 14.91
CA PRO A 84 -16.86 -1.89 15.60
C PRO A 84 -16.01 -2.52 16.72
N LYS A 85 -14.67 -2.54 16.64
CA LYS A 85 -13.85 -3.23 17.65
C LYS A 85 -13.39 -2.35 18.81
N LEU A 86 -13.22 -1.04 18.61
CA LEU A 86 -12.70 -0.15 19.65
C LEU A 86 -13.77 0.81 20.18
N LEU A 87 -14.57 1.43 19.32
CA LEU A 87 -15.53 2.46 19.72
C LEU A 87 -16.92 1.91 20.05
N PHE A 88 -17.40 0.91 19.31
CA PHE A 88 -18.74 0.34 19.44
C PHE A 88 -18.70 -1.19 19.55
N THR A 89 -18.12 -1.69 20.65
CA THR A 89 -17.91 -3.12 20.92
C THR A 89 -19.19 -3.93 21.05
N ASP A 90 -20.33 -3.27 21.28
CA ASP A 90 -21.62 -3.92 21.52
C ASP A 90 -22.38 -4.26 20.21
N THR A 91 -21.74 -4.07 19.05
CA THR A 91 -22.34 -4.23 17.70
C THR A 91 -22.51 -5.68 17.24
N GLY A 92 -22.26 -6.67 18.10
CA GLY A 92 -22.49 -8.10 17.83
C GLY A 92 -21.22 -8.95 17.66
N GLU A 93 -20.07 -8.36 17.34
CA GLU A 93 -18.80 -9.12 17.22
C GLU A 93 -18.37 -9.76 18.55
N LEU A 94 -18.61 -9.08 19.67
CA LEU A 94 -18.34 -9.60 21.00
C LEU A 94 -19.26 -10.78 21.37
N GLU A 95 -20.49 -10.77 20.88
CA GLU A 95 -21.45 -11.85 21.12
C GLU A 95 -21.11 -13.09 20.31
N ILE A 96 -20.63 -12.92 19.08
CA ILE A 96 -20.05 -14.01 18.26
C ILE A 96 -18.86 -14.64 19.00
N LEU A 97 -17.92 -13.83 19.51
CA LEU A 97 -16.76 -14.34 20.26
C LEU A 97 -17.14 -15.08 21.55
N ARG A 98 -18.20 -14.64 22.24
CA ARG A 98 -18.73 -15.33 23.42
C ARG A 98 -19.34 -16.69 23.06
N GLN A 99 -20.06 -16.78 21.93
CA GLN A 99 -20.65 -18.03 21.45
C GLN A 99 -19.60 -19.07 21.03
N LEU A 100 -18.40 -18.62 20.63
CA LEU A 100 -17.30 -19.52 20.31
C LEU A 100 -16.72 -20.25 21.54
N GLU A 101 -17.00 -19.80 22.78
CA GLU A 101 -16.51 -20.34 24.06
C GLU A 101 -14.98 -20.58 24.16
N LEU A 102 -14.21 -20.18 23.14
CA LEU A 102 -12.77 -20.41 23.05
C LEU A 102 -11.94 -19.54 24.02
N PHE A 103 -12.52 -18.43 24.50
CA PHE A 103 -11.77 -17.38 25.19
C PHE A 103 -12.52 -16.80 26.39
N SER A 104 -13.08 -17.69 27.23
CA SER A 104 -13.87 -17.32 28.41
C SER A 104 -13.17 -16.26 29.28
N GLY A 105 -13.72 -15.04 29.31
CA GLY A 105 -13.24 -13.91 30.11
C GLY A 105 -12.20 -12.99 29.43
N TYR A 106 -11.71 -13.34 28.24
CA TYR A 106 -10.75 -12.54 27.47
C TYR A 106 -11.32 -12.00 26.15
N GLU A 107 -12.62 -12.15 25.91
CA GLU A 107 -13.26 -11.85 24.62
C GLU A 107 -13.10 -10.37 24.24
N LYS A 108 -13.29 -9.46 25.21
CA LYS A 108 -13.13 -8.02 24.98
C LYS A 108 -11.69 -7.63 24.67
N THR A 109 -10.73 -8.26 25.34
CA THR A 109 -9.29 -8.02 25.13
C THR A 109 -8.87 -8.50 23.75
N ILE A 110 -9.32 -9.68 23.34
CA ILE A 110 -9.02 -10.26 22.02
C ILE A 110 -9.67 -9.41 20.92
N LEU A 111 -10.92 -9.00 21.09
CA LEU A 111 -11.60 -8.12 20.13
C LEU A 111 -10.85 -6.80 19.93
N THR A 112 -10.40 -6.20 21.04
CA THR A 112 -9.60 -4.98 21.01
C THR A 112 -8.26 -5.20 20.31
N LEU A 113 -7.59 -6.33 20.58
CA LEU A 113 -6.33 -6.68 19.92
C LEU A 113 -6.50 -6.84 18.40
N ILE A 114 -7.57 -7.52 17.97
CA ILE A 114 -7.93 -7.65 16.55
C ILE A 114 -8.11 -6.26 15.93
N GLY A 115 -8.89 -5.38 16.56
CA GLY A 115 -9.10 -4.02 16.06
C GLY A 115 -7.82 -3.20 15.93
N ILE A 116 -6.89 -3.31 16.89
CA ILE A 116 -5.57 -2.66 16.82
C ILE A 116 -4.75 -3.20 15.64
N VAL A 117 -4.74 -4.54 15.45
CA VAL A 117 -4.04 -5.17 14.32
C VAL A 117 -4.61 -4.71 12.98
N GLU A 118 -5.93 -4.59 12.85
CA GLU A 118 -6.61 -4.09 11.65
C GLU A 118 -6.20 -2.63 11.34
N ILE A 119 -6.16 -1.76 12.35
CA ILE A 119 -5.74 -0.37 12.19
C ILE A 119 -4.27 -0.29 11.74
N ILE A 120 -3.38 -1.03 12.40
CA ILE A 120 -1.96 -1.09 12.03
C ILE A 120 -1.81 -1.59 10.60
N PHE A 121 -2.57 -2.62 10.22
CA PHE A 121 -2.54 -3.17 8.86
C PHE A 121 -3.03 -2.13 7.82
N GLY A 122 -4.05 -1.34 8.16
CA GLY A 122 -4.50 -0.24 7.33
C GLY A 122 -3.41 0.82 7.09
N PHE A 123 -2.65 1.19 8.13
CA PHE A 123 -1.50 2.07 7.97
C PHE A 123 -0.36 1.45 7.13
N ILE A 124 -0.08 0.15 7.32
CA ILE A 124 0.89 -0.58 6.52
C ILE A 124 0.53 -0.53 5.03
N LEU A 125 -0.74 -0.71 4.68
CA LEU A 125 -1.23 -0.59 3.30
C LEU A 125 -0.98 0.81 2.72
N ILE A 126 -1.23 1.88 3.49
CA ILE A 126 -1.05 3.27 3.04
C ILE A 126 0.42 3.62 2.80
N PHE A 127 1.32 3.22 3.70
CA PHE A 127 2.71 3.67 3.64
C PHE A 127 3.62 2.71 2.88
N ILE A 128 3.35 1.40 2.94
CA ILE A 128 4.24 0.37 2.39
C ILE A 128 3.64 -0.18 1.09
N HIS A 129 4.22 0.24 -0.04
CA HIS A 129 3.74 -0.10 -1.37
C HIS A 129 4.42 -1.38 -1.89
N LYS A 130 4.12 -2.54 -1.30
CA LYS A 130 4.70 -3.85 -1.69
C LYS A 130 3.64 -4.87 -2.09
N LYS A 131 3.95 -5.70 -3.10
CA LYS A 131 3.08 -6.81 -3.56
C LYS A 131 2.69 -7.76 -2.42
N SER A 132 3.62 -8.07 -1.52
CA SER A 132 3.40 -8.98 -0.39
C SER A 132 2.24 -8.55 0.51
N ILE A 133 2.03 -7.24 0.67
CA ILE A 133 0.97 -6.70 1.53
C ILE A 133 -0.40 -6.94 0.90
N HIS A 134 -0.53 -6.86 -0.42
CA HIS A 134 -1.78 -7.21 -1.10
C HIS A 134 -2.09 -8.71 -1.04
N TYR A 135 -1.08 -9.57 -1.14
CA TYR A 135 -1.27 -11.01 -0.91
C TYR A 135 -1.74 -11.30 0.52
N LEU A 136 -1.13 -10.65 1.51
CA LEU A 136 -1.56 -10.75 2.91
C LEU A 136 -3.00 -10.24 3.10
N ASN A 137 -3.36 -9.13 2.45
CA ASN A 137 -4.72 -8.59 2.47
C ASN A 137 -5.75 -9.59 1.90
N ILE A 138 -5.47 -10.16 0.72
CA ILE A 138 -6.35 -11.14 0.09
C ILE A 138 -6.51 -12.37 1.00
N PHE A 139 -5.40 -12.87 1.54
CA PHE A 139 -5.43 -14.01 2.46
C PHE A 139 -6.25 -13.72 3.72
N GLY A 140 -6.05 -12.56 4.35
CA GLY A 140 -6.80 -12.13 5.52
C GLY A 140 -8.30 -12.02 5.25
N LEU A 141 -8.69 -11.44 4.10
CA LEU A 141 -10.10 -11.31 3.71
C LEU A 141 -10.77 -12.66 3.43
N LEU A 142 -10.03 -13.62 2.85
CA LEU A 142 -10.53 -14.99 2.67
C LEU A 142 -10.75 -15.68 4.02
N LEU A 143 -9.83 -15.51 4.98
CA LEU A 143 -9.95 -16.06 6.32
C LEU A 143 -11.15 -15.44 7.07
N LEU A 144 -11.35 -14.12 6.97
CA LEU A 144 -12.52 -13.43 7.53
C LEU A 144 -13.83 -13.92 6.89
N ALA A 145 -13.85 -14.11 5.57
CA ALA A 145 -15.01 -14.65 4.88
C ALA A 145 -15.37 -16.06 5.35
N MET A 146 -14.37 -16.94 5.55
CA MET A 146 -14.58 -18.28 6.10
C MET A 146 -15.12 -18.25 7.53
N GLY A 147 -14.60 -17.35 8.38
CA GLY A 147 -15.11 -17.12 9.73
C GLY A 147 -16.57 -16.67 9.74
N ALA A 148 -16.94 -15.75 8.84
CA ALA A 148 -18.31 -15.27 8.70
C ALA A 148 -19.29 -16.38 8.26
N VAL A 149 -18.92 -17.19 7.25
CA VAL A 149 -19.74 -18.33 6.78
C VAL A 149 -19.96 -19.34 7.90
N SER A 150 -18.94 -19.60 8.73
CA SER A 150 -19.02 -20.58 9.81
C SER A 150 -19.88 -20.09 10.99
N SER A 151 -20.00 -18.78 11.18
CA SER A 151 -20.70 -18.18 12.33
C SER A 151 -22.20 -18.08 12.10
N SER A 152 -22.65 -17.47 10.99
CA SER A 152 -24.07 -17.52 10.61
C SER A 152 -24.30 -17.18 9.14
N VAL A 153 -25.00 -18.07 8.43
CA VAL A 153 -25.36 -17.88 7.02
C VAL A 153 -26.37 -16.73 6.82
N MET A 154 -27.10 -16.36 7.88
CA MET A 154 -28.10 -15.28 7.84
C MET A 154 -27.48 -13.89 7.62
N ILE A 155 -26.20 -13.68 7.96
CA ILE A 155 -25.49 -12.41 7.69
C ILE A 155 -25.41 -12.12 6.18
N PHE A 156 -25.46 -13.15 5.33
CA PHE A 156 -25.39 -13.01 3.87
C PHE A 156 -26.70 -12.57 3.23
N THR A 157 -27.84 -12.75 3.91
CA THR A 157 -29.16 -12.35 3.42
C THR A 157 -29.49 -10.89 3.67
N LEU A 158 -28.67 -10.18 4.45
CA LEU A 158 -28.82 -8.75 4.70
C LEU A 158 -28.43 -7.93 3.45
N PRO A 159 -29.15 -6.82 3.16
CA PRO A 159 -28.86 -5.97 1.99
C PRO A 159 -27.45 -5.34 2.05
N PHE A 160 -26.90 -5.15 3.25
CA PHE A 160 -25.53 -4.69 3.48
C PHE A 160 -24.72 -5.82 4.13
N ASN A 161 -24.20 -6.73 3.32
CA ASN A 161 -23.40 -7.86 3.80
C ASN A 161 -21.88 -7.58 3.74
N PRO A 162 -21.08 -8.14 4.66
CA PRO A 162 -19.62 -8.01 4.66
C PRO A 162 -18.97 -8.69 3.45
N PHE A 163 -19.68 -9.61 2.78
CA PHE A 163 -19.19 -10.32 1.60
C PHE A 163 -18.93 -9.38 0.41
N SER A 164 -19.87 -8.47 0.12
CA SER A 164 -19.74 -7.48 -0.95
C SER A 164 -18.50 -6.60 -0.74
N LEU A 165 -18.27 -6.18 0.51
CA LEU A 165 -17.10 -5.39 0.89
C LEU A 165 -15.80 -6.18 0.70
N ASN A 166 -15.74 -7.43 1.18
CA ASN A 166 -14.55 -8.27 1.05
C ASN A 166 -14.19 -8.54 -0.42
N ILE A 167 -15.16 -8.85 -1.28
CA ILE A 167 -14.93 -9.00 -2.73
C ILE A 167 -14.37 -7.72 -3.34
N SER A 168 -14.93 -6.56 -2.96
CA SER A 168 -14.45 -5.28 -3.46
C SER A 168 -12.99 -5.02 -3.06
N MET A 169 -12.64 -5.29 -1.81
CA MET A 169 -11.27 -5.14 -1.31
C MET A 169 -10.28 -6.13 -1.95
N ILE A 170 -10.69 -7.38 -2.19
CA ILE A 170 -9.91 -8.37 -2.94
C ILE A 170 -9.68 -7.88 -4.37
N THR A 171 -10.73 -7.40 -5.03
CA THR A 171 -10.67 -6.88 -6.41
C THR A 171 -9.71 -5.69 -6.51
N LEU A 172 -9.80 -4.74 -5.57
CA LEU A 172 -8.86 -3.62 -5.49
C LEU A 172 -7.42 -4.11 -5.34
N SER A 173 -7.17 -5.11 -4.49
CA SER A 173 -5.83 -5.71 -4.32
C SER A 173 -5.31 -6.37 -5.59
N ILE A 174 -6.17 -7.06 -6.35
CA ILE A 174 -5.81 -7.63 -7.65
C ILE A 174 -5.46 -6.52 -8.64
N ILE A 175 -6.24 -5.44 -8.69
CA ILE A 175 -5.95 -4.27 -9.53
C ILE A 175 -4.57 -3.67 -9.19
N ALA A 176 -4.23 -3.52 -7.91
CA ALA A 176 -2.89 -3.07 -7.52
C ALA A 176 -1.81 -4.05 -7.98
N LEU A 177 -1.97 -5.35 -7.73
CA LEU A 177 -1.03 -6.41 -8.14
C LEU A 177 -0.74 -6.41 -9.65
N LEU A 178 -1.77 -6.18 -10.48
CA LEU A 178 -1.66 -6.09 -11.94
C LEU A 178 -0.91 -4.82 -12.40
N ASN A 179 -0.95 -3.74 -11.61
CA ASN A 179 -0.27 -2.48 -11.91
C ASN A 179 1.18 -2.44 -11.41
N PHE A 180 1.53 -3.23 -10.39
CA PHE A 180 2.91 -3.29 -9.87
C PHE A 180 3.99 -3.61 -10.91
N ARG A 181 3.63 -4.27 -12.03
CA ARG A 181 4.58 -4.59 -13.12
C ARG A 181 5.04 -3.35 -13.90
N PHE A 182 4.25 -2.28 -13.88
CA PHE A 182 4.52 -1.04 -14.60
C PHE A 182 5.13 0.05 -13.71
N LEU A 183 5.33 -0.26 -12.42
CA LEU A 183 5.91 0.70 -11.49
C LEU A 183 7.42 0.80 -11.73
N PRO A 184 7.92 2.00 -12.06
CA PRO A 184 9.35 2.26 -12.12
C PRO A 184 9.94 2.24 -10.71
N LYS A 185 11.21 1.82 -10.62
CA LYS A 185 11.94 1.72 -9.36
C LYS A 185 13.23 2.52 -9.45
N ALA A 186 13.31 3.60 -8.68
CA ALA A 186 14.53 4.40 -8.56
C ALA A 186 15.75 3.56 -8.11
N SER A 187 15.54 2.48 -7.36
CA SER A 187 16.60 1.56 -6.91
C SER A 187 17.29 0.79 -8.04
N ASN A 188 16.73 0.76 -9.25
CA ASN A 188 17.36 0.12 -10.40
C ASN A 188 18.46 1.00 -11.02
N CYS A 189 18.50 2.29 -10.67
CA CYS A 189 19.50 3.23 -11.18
C CYS A 189 20.62 3.42 -10.16
N ILE A 190 21.86 3.38 -10.65
CA ILE A 190 23.03 3.67 -9.83
C ILE A 190 23.10 5.19 -9.64
N THR A 191 23.06 5.63 -8.38
CA THR A 191 23.25 7.03 -8.01
C THR A 191 24.56 7.14 -7.23
N ASN A 192 25.48 7.98 -7.71
CA ASN A 192 26.75 8.21 -7.06
C ASN A 192 26.81 9.69 -6.66
N PRO A 193 26.25 10.06 -5.49
CA PRO A 193 26.29 11.43 -5.03
C PRO A 193 27.76 11.81 -4.79
N LYS A 194 28.28 12.77 -5.56
CA LYS A 194 29.56 13.40 -5.23
C LYS A 194 29.40 14.08 -3.87
N LYS A 195 30.29 13.74 -2.93
CA LYS A 195 30.36 14.34 -1.58
C LYS A 195 30.63 15.83 -1.65
#